data_AF-A0AAD6NA35-F1
#
_entry.id   AF-A0AAD6NA35-F1
#
_cell.length_a   1.000
_cell.length_b   1.000
_cell.length_c   1.000
_cell.angle_alpha   90.00
_cell.angle_beta   90.00
_cell.angle_gamma   90.00
#
_symmetry.space_group_name_H-M   'P 1'
#
loop_
_entity.id
_entity.type
_entity.pdbx_description
1 polymer ?
#
loop_
_entity_poly.entity_id
_entity_poly.type
_entity_poly.pdbx_seq_one_letter_code
_entity_poly.pdbx_strand_id
1 'polypeptide(L)'
;MEHSEMELKDASSTASLEGMDSDNSNETDESTPSSRSQQIAIAKAEKAKAIRQACISRDLEALASLATSEGGLLEDELRQVAWPILLRCDEKSRHDEPVPSDELARHVDEDQVELDVNRSFVYYPKSPEAELLNKKNQLSKLITQVLRNYPMLCYFQGYHDIVQVLLLVLGEKKALPAVAQISLFRIRDYMLPSLSPAVKHLHLIPAIIETTDSELWRHLGNIQPFFALAATLTLYAHDIQEYSNIARLFDFLLAREPVVAIYLFAAMILSRKKELLGIPEDEPEMLHFTLSKLPNPLDLDGHIQNATKLFKDHPPESLPLGAWKHIPWCSVLKTSRDPYQEYAVEDAVYLFDQQTRQLRYEERKKQALDFMWSHRRSVGSVALAILVGAASIYLRKKGLDNAILSYAARVQKVIRRWISSLQ
;
A
#
# COMPACT_ATOMS: atom_id res chain seq x y z
N MET A 1 -29.11 -69.75 29.85
CA MET A 1 -27.70 -69.95 29.50
C MET A 1 -26.93 -69.07 30.46
N GLU A 2 -26.88 -69.51 31.72
CA GLU A 2 -25.82 -70.38 32.27
C GLU A 2 -24.53 -69.56 32.43
N HIS A 3 -24.29 -69.09 33.67
CA HIS A 3 -23.30 -69.61 34.63
C HIS A 3 -22.01 -68.82 34.48
N SER A 4 -21.24 -68.43 35.50
CA SER A 4 -21.16 -68.68 36.95
C SER A 4 -20.01 -67.73 37.38
N GLU A 5 -20.15 -66.91 38.44
CA GLU A 5 -19.65 -67.21 39.81
C GLU A 5 -18.09 -67.34 39.84
N MET A 6 -17.32 -66.81 40.79
CA MET A 6 -17.58 -66.53 42.19
C MET A 6 -16.36 -65.79 42.79
N GLU A 7 -16.62 -65.03 43.84
CA GLU A 7 -15.67 -64.41 44.79
C GLU A 7 -14.68 -65.40 45.41
N LEU A 8 -13.56 -64.90 45.94
CA LEU A 8 -13.20 -65.17 47.34
C LEU A 8 -12.15 -64.19 47.89
N LYS A 9 -12.40 -63.84 49.16
CA LYS A 9 -11.71 -62.96 50.09
C LYS A 9 -10.31 -63.47 50.46
N ASP A 10 -9.45 -62.56 50.90
CA ASP A 10 -8.71 -62.79 52.15
C ASP A 10 -8.30 -61.47 52.82
N ALA A 11 -8.40 -61.49 54.15
CA ALA A 11 -8.01 -60.43 55.06
C ALA A 11 -6.70 -60.81 55.75
N SER A 12 -5.81 -59.84 55.98
CA SER A 12 -4.77 -59.96 57.00
C SER A 12 -4.37 -58.59 57.54
N SER A 13 -4.36 -58.51 58.88
CA SER A 13 -4.03 -57.37 59.73
C SER A 13 -2.54 -57.26 60.01
N THR A 14 -2.05 -56.05 60.30
CA THR A 14 -1.09 -55.66 61.38
C THR A 14 -0.65 -54.20 61.13
N ALA A 15 -1.10 -53.22 61.90
CA ALA A 15 -0.56 -52.73 63.19
C ALA A 15 0.46 -51.57 63.06
N SER A 16 -0.03 -50.36 63.39
CA SER A 16 0.61 -49.27 64.15
C SER A 16 1.77 -48.46 63.56
N LEU A 17 1.61 -47.12 63.45
CA LEU A 17 2.32 -46.11 64.28
C LEU A 17 2.03 -44.66 63.77
N GLU A 18 1.52 -43.85 64.70
CA GLU A 18 1.90 -42.46 65.02
C GLU A 18 1.85 -41.32 63.97
N GLY A 19 0.86 -40.44 64.22
CA GLY A 19 0.81 -38.97 64.16
C GLY A 19 1.85 -38.14 63.40
N MET A 20 1.33 -37.19 62.59
CA MET A 20 1.62 -35.76 62.74
C MET A 20 0.63 -34.96 61.89
N ASP A 21 -0.24 -34.18 62.55
CA ASP A 21 -1.00 -33.12 61.91
C ASP A 21 -0.04 -32.04 61.39
N SER A 22 -0.19 -31.67 60.12
CA SER A 22 0.25 -30.36 59.64
C SER A 22 -0.82 -29.81 58.71
N ASP A 23 -1.60 -28.89 59.27
CA ASP A 23 -2.39 -27.91 58.55
C ASP A 23 -1.48 -27.21 57.54
N ASN A 24 -1.77 -27.38 56.26
CA ASN A 24 -1.23 -26.51 55.22
C ASN A 24 -2.40 -25.70 54.66
N SER A 25 -2.69 -24.58 55.34
CA SER A 25 -3.49 -23.50 54.78
C SER A 25 -2.74 -22.93 53.58
N ASN A 26 -3.15 -23.33 52.38
CA ASN A 26 -2.82 -22.60 51.15
C ASN A 26 -3.50 -21.23 51.25
N GLU A 27 -2.80 -20.29 51.87
CA GLU A 27 -3.03 -18.87 51.69
C GLU A 27 -2.90 -18.57 50.19
N THR A 28 -3.97 -18.02 49.65
CA THR A 28 -4.03 -17.48 48.31
C THR A 28 -3.15 -16.26 48.28
N ASP A 29 -1.96 -16.41 47.69
CA ASP A 29 -1.01 -15.34 47.44
C ASP A 29 -1.65 -14.37 46.42
N GLU A 30 -2.39 -13.38 46.93
CA GLU A 30 -2.83 -12.19 46.17
C GLU A 30 -1.58 -11.40 45.77
N SER A 31 -0.96 -11.84 44.67
CA SER A 31 0.24 -11.23 44.12
C SER A 31 0.00 -9.74 43.84
N THR A 32 0.73 -8.89 44.57
CA THR A 32 0.79 -7.45 44.37
C THR A 32 1.30 -7.14 42.95
N PRO A 33 0.72 -6.19 42.18
CA PRO A 33 1.21 -5.88 40.84
C PRO A 33 2.70 -5.50 40.88
N SER A 34 3.52 -6.12 40.04
CA SER A 34 4.95 -5.79 39.98
C SER A 34 5.14 -4.30 39.69
N SER A 35 6.13 -3.66 40.35
CA SER A 35 6.45 -2.22 40.19
C SER A 35 6.52 -1.77 38.72
N ARG A 36 6.98 -2.65 37.82
CA ARG A 36 7.03 -2.41 36.36
C ARG A 36 5.63 -2.29 35.73
N SER A 37 4.68 -3.13 36.12
CA SER A 37 3.31 -3.10 35.60
C SER A 37 2.60 -1.80 36.00
N GLN A 38 2.87 -1.32 37.22
CA GLN A 38 2.34 -0.05 37.71
C GLN A 38 2.95 1.14 36.96
N GLN A 39 4.26 1.12 36.67
CA GLN A 39 4.92 2.15 35.86
C GLN A 39 4.34 2.22 34.43
N ILE A 40 4.10 1.07 33.79
CA ILE A 40 3.49 1.01 32.45
C ILE A 40 2.08 1.62 32.48
N ALA A 41 1.27 1.30 33.49
CA ALA A 41 -0.07 1.84 33.65
C ALA A 41 -0.06 3.36 33.83
N ILE A 42 0.87 3.89 34.63
CA ILE A 42 1.05 5.34 34.82
C ILE A 42 1.43 6.02 33.50
N ALA A 43 2.43 5.51 32.79
CA ALA A 43 2.86 6.06 31.50
C ALA A 43 1.73 6.04 30.45
N LYS A 44 0.93 4.96 30.41
CA LYS A 44 -0.24 4.87 29.54
C LYS A 44 -1.30 5.92 29.91
N ALA A 45 -1.55 6.14 31.20
CA ALA A 45 -2.51 7.14 31.67
C ALA A 45 -2.07 8.58 31.35
N GLU A 46 -0.79 8.89 31.53
CA GLU A 46 -0.19 10.17 31.16
C GLU A 46 -0.28 10.42 29.65
N LYS A 47 0.06 9.42 28.84
CA LYS A 47 -0.08 9.49 27.39
C LYS A 47 -1.53 9.69 26.95
N ALA A 48 -2.48 8.97 27.55
CA ALA A 48 -3.90 9.17 27.28
C ALA A 48 -4.39 10.59 27.63
N LYS A 49 -3.87 11.18 28.72
CA LYS A 49 -4.13 12.58 29.09
C LYS A 49 -3.57 13.55 28.04
N ALA A 50 -2.34 13.32 27.57
CA ALA A 50 -1.72 14.13 26.52
C ALA A 50 -2.49 14.07 25.21
N ILE A 51 -2.96 12.88 24.79
CA ILE A 51 -3.79 12.70 23.58
C ILE A 51 -5.10 13.48 23.72
N ARG A 52 -5.80 13.35 24.85
CA ARG A 52 -7.04 14.11 25.10
C ARG A 52 -6.80 15.61 25.03
N GLN A 53 -5.72 16.09 25.63
CA GLN A 53 -5.38 17.51 25.60
C GLN A 53 -5.11 17.99 24.17
N ALA A 54 -4.35 17.23 23.38
CA ALA A 54 -4.07 17.55 21.98
C ALA A 54 -5.33 17.52 21.11
N CYS A 55 -6.26 16.59 21.35
CA CYS A 55 -7.58 16.59 20.70
C CYS A 55 -8.40 17.84 21.04
N ILE A 56 -8.42 18.26 22.31
CA ILE A 56 -9.16 19.45 22.77
C ILE A 56 -8.60 20.72 22.12
N SER A 57 -7.28 20.87 22.09
CA SER A 57 -6.61 22.01 21.46
C SER A 57 -6.52 21.91 19.93
N ARG A 58 -6.91 20.77 19.34
CA ARG A 58 -6.70 20.44 17.92
C ARG A 58 -5.24 20.59 17.48
N ASP A 59 -4.33 20.25 18.39
CA ASP A 59 -2.89 20.33 18.14
C ASP A 59 -2.45 19.14 17.29
N LEU A 60 -2.41 19.35 15.97
CA LEU A 60 -2.02 18.31 15.02
C LEU A 60 -0.58 17.85 15.20
N GLU A 61 0.33 18.75 15.54
CA GLU A 61 1.74 18.39 15.70
C GLU A 61 1.91 17.48 16.92
N ALA A 62 1.26 17.82 18.04
CA ALA A 62 1.22 16.97 19.22
C ALA A 62 0.55 15.62 18.93
N LEU A 63 -0.59 15.61 18.22
CA LEU A 63 -1.25 14.35 17.83
C LEU A 63 -0.37 13.50 16.92
N ALA A 64 0.31 14.10 15.94
CA ALA A 64 1.19 13.38 15.03
C ALA A 64 2.41 12.80 15.74
N SER A 65 2.98 13.55 16.69
CA SER A 65 4.06 13.08 17.57
C SER A 65 3.62 11.91 18.45
N LEU A 66 2.46 12.03 19.11
CA LEU A 66 1.89 10.98 19.96
C LEU A 66 1.53 9.72 19.16
N ALA A 67 0.95 9.88 17.98
CA ALA A 67 0.61 8.78 17.07
C ALA A 67 1.85 8.07 16.49
N THR A 68 2.96 8.79 16.33
CA THR A 68 4.24 8.21 15.89
C THR A 68 4.95 7.48 17.04
N SER A 69 4.88 8.01 18.27
CA SER A 69 5.53 7.41 19.45
C SER A 69 4.98 6.03 19.84
N GLU A 70 5.77 5.24 20.56
CA GLU A 70 5.48 3.85 20.96
C GLU A 70 4.05 3.65 21.49
N GLY A 71 3.34 2.64 20.97
CA GLY A 71 1.94 2.37 21.32
C GLY A 71 0.89 3.34 20.72
N GLY A 72 1.30 4.35 19.97
CA GLY A 72 0.40 5.18 19.15
C GLY A 72 -0.66 5.92 19.95
N LEU A 73 -1.91 5.91 19.50
CA LEU A 73 -3.03 6.62 20.14
C LEU A 73 -3.79 5.76 21.17
N LEU A 74 -3.25 4.58 21.51
CA LEU A 74 -3.75 3.66 22.53
C LEU A 74 -5.07 2.97 22.17
N GLU A 75 -6.21 3.55 22.53
CA GLU A 75 -7.54 2.91 22.52
C GLU A 75 -8.49 3.61 21.55
N ASP A 76 -9.51 2.88 21.08
CA ASP A 76 -10.40 3.37 20.02
C ASP A 76 -11.20 4.59 20.45
N GLU A 77 -11.52 4.76 21.73
CA GLU A 77 -12.18 5.95 22.26
C GLU A 77 -11.34 7.22 22.03
N LEU A 78 -10.01 7.11 22.10
CA LEU A 78 -9.10 8.20 21.78
C LEU A 78 -8.99 8.40 20.26
N ARG A 79 -8.92 7.30 19.49
CA ARG A 79 -8.87 7.35 18.01
C ARG A 79 -10.14 7.94 17.40
N GLN A 80 -11.30 7.66 17.97
CA GLN A 80 -12.60 8.21 17.56
C GLN A 80 -12.70 9.74 17.65
N VAL A 81 -11.75 10.37 18.36
CA VAL A 81 -11.59 11.82 18.41
C VAL A 81 -10.37 12.25 17.60
N ALA A 82 -9.24 11.56 17.73
CA ALA A 82 -7.97 11.94 17.12
C ALA A 82 -7.92 11.71 15.60
N TRP A 83 -8.41 10.57 15.09
CA TRP A 83 -8.34 10.26 13.65
C TRP A 83 -9.14 11.25 12.80
N PRO A 84 -10.38 11.64 13.14
CA PRO A 84 -11.08 12.68 12.40
C PRO A 84 -10.33 14.02 12.39
N ILE A 85 -9.62 14.35 13.47
CA ILE A 85 -8.79 15.57 13.55
C ILE A 85 -7.57 15.46 12.62
N LEU A 86 -6.85 14.32 12.64
CA LEU A 86 -5.71 14.04 11.75
C LEU A 86 -6.14 14.03 10.27
N LEU A 87 -7.34 13.54 9.98
CA LEU A 87 -7.92 13.51 8.64
C LEU A 87 -8.67 14.80 8.25
N ARG A 88 -8.69 15.82 9.12
CA ARG A 88 -9.40 17.09 8.88
C ARG A 88 -10.88 16.93 8.51
N CYS A 89 -11.55 15.95 9.12
CA CYS A 89 -12.92 15.58 8.80
C CYS A 89 -13.85 15.47 10.02
N ASP A 90 -13.38 16.00 11.15
CA ASP A 90 -14.19 16.18 12.34
C ASP A 90 -15.28 17.24 12.10
N GLU A 91 -16.28 17.26 12.97
CA GLU A 91 -17.49 18.09 12.81
C GLU A 91 -17.22 19.58 12.59
N LYS A 92 -16.10 20.12 13.08
CA LYS A 92 -15.76 21.55 12.89
C LYS A 92 -15.20 21.87 11.51
N SER A 93 -14.70 20.87 10.79
CA SER A 93 -14.12 21.00 9.45
C SER A 93 -15.09 20.53 8.35
N ARG A 94 -16.32 20.12 8.71
CA ARG A 94 -17.35 19.73 7.74
C ARG A 94 -18.00 20.97 7.15
N HIS A 95 -17.71 21.23 5.88
CA HIS A 95 -18.36 22.31 5.12
C HIS A 95 -19.60 21.82 4.38
N ASP A 96 -19.61 20.57 3.90
CA ASP A 96 -20.74 19.96 3.20
C ASP A 96 -21.03 18.54 3.73
N GLU A 97 -22.31 18.23 3.94
CA GLU A 97 -22.73 16.86 4.20
C GLU A 97 -22.81 16.08 2.86
N PRO A 98 -22.30 14.84 2.81
CA PRO A 98 -22.39 14.02 1.61
C PRO A 98 -23.86 13.78 1.25
N VAL A 99 -24.15 13.82 -0.05
CA VAL A 99 -25.50 13.60 -0.56
C VAL A 99 -25.94 12.17 -0.20
N PRO A 100 -27.18 11.98 0.28
CA PRO A 100 -27.73 10.66 0.54
C PRO A 100 -27.65 9.73 -0.68
N SER A 101 -27.27 8.47 -0.46
CA SER A 101 -26.99 7.52 -1.54
C SER A 101 -28.19 7.24 -2.45
N ASP A 102 -29.42 7.38 -1.94
CA ASP A 102 -30.69 7.18 -2.66
C ASP A 102 -31.00 8.26 -3.70
N GLU A 103 -30.37 9.43 -3.58
CA GLU A 103 -30.48 10.52 -4.56
C GLU A 103 -29.42 10.44 -5.67
N LEU A 104 -28.42 9.56 -5.50
CA LEU A 104 -27.28 9.44 -6.39
C LEU A 104 -27.39 8.23 -7.32
N ALA A 105 -26.86 8.39 -8.54
CA ALA A 105 -26.77 7.29 -9.49
C ALA A 105 -25.90 6.15 -8.94
N ARG A 106 -26.28 4.92 -9.30
CA ARG A 106 -25.51 3.72 -8.97
C ARG A 106 -24.09 3.82 -9.51
N HIS A 107 -23.09 3.49 -8.69
CA HIS A 107 -21.69 3.42 -9.13
C HIS A 107 -21.42 2.13 -9.90
N VAL A 108 -20.52 2.18 -10.89
CA VAL A 108 -20.22 1.05 -11.78
C VAL A 108 -19.63 -0.15 -11.03
N ASP A 109 -18.89 0.10 -9.95
CA ASP A 109 -18.16 -0.92 -9.20
C ASP A 109 -18.95 -1.56 -8.03
N GLU A 110 -20.23 -1.23 -7.84
CA GLU A 110 -21.01 -1.73 -6.68
C GLU A 110 -21.11 -3.26 -6.62
N ASP A 111 -21.15 -3.94 -7.77
CA ASP A 111 -21.16 -5.41 -7.81
C ASP A 111 -19.83 -6.00 -7.28
N GLN A 112 -18.70 -5.36 -7.57
CA GLN A 112 -17.40 -5.77 -7.05
C GLN A 112 -17.28 -5.48 -5.55
N VAL A 113 -17.85 -4.36 -5.08
CA VAL A 113 -17.93 -4.02 -3.66
C VAL A 113 -18.66 -5.12 -2.90
N GLU A 114 -19.82 -5.56 -3.40
CA GLU A 114 -20.60 -6.63 -2.75
C GLU A 114 -19.81 -7.93 -2.62
N LEU A 115 -19.15 -8.37 -3.70
CA LEU A 115 -18.34 -9.59 -3.70
C LEU A 115 -17.19 -9.53 -2.68
N ASP A 116 -16.52 -8.39 -2.58
CA ASP A 116 -15.39 -8.20 -1.69
C ASP A 116 -15.83 -8.05 -0.22
N VAL A 117 -16.89 -7.31 0.04
CA VAL A 117 -17.45 -7.15 1.40
C VAL A 117 -17.93 -8.49 1.96
N ASN A 118 -18.47 -9.37 1.12
CA ASN A 118 -18.84 -10.72 1.55
C ASN A 118 -17.64 -11.52 2.08
N ARG A 119 -16.43 -11.22 1.62
CA ARG A 119 -15.15 -11.82 2.06
C ARG A 119 -14.42 -11.01 3.14
N SER A 120 -14.99 -9.92 3.64
CA SER A 120 -14.38 -9.06 4.67
C SER A 120 -14.53 -9.61 6.10
N PHE A 121 -13.84 -8.97 7.06
CA PHE A 121 -13.81 -9.34 8.48
C PHE A 121 -13.31 -10.77 8.77
N VAL A 122 -12.33 -11.25 8.00
CA VAL A 122 -11.76 -12.60 8.14
C VAL A 122 -11.01 -12.78 9.47
N TYR A 123 -10.16 -11.81 9.81
CA TYR A 123 -9.27 -11.90 10.98
C TYR A 123 -9.81 -11.15 12.20
N TYR A 124 -10.47 -10.01 11.96
CA TYR A 124 -11.04 -9.17 12.99
C TYR A 124 -12.32 -8.48 12.50
N PRO A 125 -13.28 -8.22 13.39
CA PRO A 125 -13.31 -8.61 14.80
C PRO A 125 -13.76 -10.06 14.98
N LYS A 126 -13.36 -10.70 16.10
CA LYS A 126 -13.90 -12.01 16.49
C LYS A 126 -15.29 -11.83 17.11
N SER A 127 -16.29 -11.69 16.26
CA SER A 127 -17.69 -11.45 16.63
C SER A 127 -18.62 -12.58 16.15
N PRO A 128 -19.82 -12.73 16.74
CA PRO A 128 -20.86 -13.61 16.22
C PRO A 128 -21.26 -13.26 14.77
N GLU A 129 -21.72 -14.25 14.02
CA GLU A 129 -22.06 -14.11 12.59
C GLU A 129 -23.09 -13.00 12.32
N ALA A 130 -24.10 -12.85 13.18
CA ALA A 130 -25.12 -11.79 13.04
C ALA A 130 -24.51 -10.38 13.16
N GLU A 131 -23.54 -10.18 14.07
CA GLU A 131 -22.82 -8.91 14.19
C GLU A 131 -21.91 -8.66 12.99
N LEU A 132 -21.23 -9.70 12.50
CA LEU A 132 -20.41 -9.62 11.30
C LEU A 132 -21.26 -9.28 10.07
N LEU A 133 -22.45 -9.86 9.94
CA LEU A 133 -23.38 -9.52 8.87
C LEU A 133 -23.82 -8.05 8.94
N ASN A 134 -24.11 -7.55 10.14
CA ASN A 134 -24.40 -6.12 10.31
C ASN A 134 -23.20 -5.24 9.92
N LYS A 135 -21.98 -5.60 10.32
CA LYS A 135 -20.75 -4.88 9.94
C LYS A 135 -20.49 -4.93 8.42
N LYS A 136 -20.75 -6.06 7.76
CA LYS A 136 -20.70 -6.18 6.28
C LYS A 136 -21.70 -5.25 5.61
N ASN A 137 -22.94 -5.18 6.12
CA ASN A 137 -23.94 -4.26 5.60
C ASN A 137 -23.50 -2.80 5.78
N GLN A 138 -22.94 -2.44 6.94
CA GLN A 138 -22.38 -1.10 7.19
C GLN A 138 -21.21 -0.79 6.25
N LEU A 139 -20.30 -1.75 6.06
CA LEU A 139 -19.15 -1.62 5.17
C LEU A 139 -19.56 -1.41 3.72
N SER A 140 -20.51 -2.20 3.21
CA SER A 140 -21.05 -2.06 1.86
C SER A 140 -21.69 -0.70 1.64
N LYS A 141 -22.55 -0.25 2.57
CA LYS A 141 -23.18 1.07 2.52
C LYS A 141 -22.15 2.20 2.50
N LEU A 142 -21.15 2.11 3.37
CA LEU A 142 -20.10 3.10 3.53
C LEU A 142 -19.27 3.26 2.25
N ILE A 143 -18.79 2.15 1.68
CA ILE A 143 -18.03 2.14 0.42
C ILE A 143 -18.88 2.68 -0.71
N THR A 144 -20.11 2.18 -0.85
CA THR A 144 -21.03 2.59 -1.92
C THR A 144 -21.35 4.08 -1.85
N GLN A 145 -21.61 4.61 -0.65
CA GLN A 145 -21.90 6.03 -0.47
C GLN A 145 -20.73 6.92 -0.89
N VAL A 146 -19.49 6.54 -0.56
CA VAL A 146 -18.29 7.29 -0.98
C VAL A 146 -18.14 7.23 -2.50
N LEU A 147 -18.25 6.05 -3.12
CA LEU A 147 -18.13 5.92 -4.58
C LEU A 147 -19.24 6.66 -5.33
N ARG A 148 -20.47 6.70 -4.81
CA ARG A 148 -21.56 7.47 -5.41
C ARG A 148 -21.34 8.98 -5.30
N ASN A 149 -20.83 9.47 -4.16
CA ASN A 149 -20.49 10.88 -3.98
C ASN A 149 -19.27 11.29 -4.83
N TYR A 150 -18.37 10.35 -5.12
CA TYR A 150 -17.16 10.57 -5.89
C TYR A 150 -17.05 9.57 -7.06
N PRO A 151 -17.93 9.68 -8.07
CA PRO A 151 -18.09 8.66 -9.11
C PRO A 151 -16.91 8.57 -10.09
N MET A 152 -15.90 9.44 -9.94
CA MET A 152 -14.65 9.31 -10.67
C MET A 152 -13.74 8.23 -10.07
N LEU A 153 -13.87 7.89 -8.79
CA LEU A 153 -13.02 6.93 -8.11
C LEU A 153 -13.33 5.51 -8.56
N CYS A 154 -12.33 4.80 -9.09
CA CYS A 154 -12.43 3.40 -9.44
C CYS A 154 -12.13 2.54 -8.21
N TYR A 155 -13.02 1.60 -7.89
CA TYR A 155 -12.78 0.64 -6.82
C TYR A 155 -11.63 -0.31 -7.19
N PHE A 156 -10.75 -0.61 -6.24
CA PHE A 156 -9.74 -1.66 -6.37
C PHE A 156 -9.96 -2.76 -5.33
N GLN A 157 -9.68 -4.01 -5.70
CA GLN A 157 -9.77 -5.13 -4.78
C GLN A 157 -8.77 -4.97 -3.63
N GLY A 158 -9.29 -4.92 -2.40
CA GLY A 158 -8.53 -4.60 -1.18
C GLY A 158 -8.86 -3.22 -0.58
N TYR A 159 -9.62 -2.36 -1.27
CA TYR A 159 -10.10 -1.10 -0.68
C TYR A 159 -10.96 -1.35 0.57
N HIS A 160 -11.78 -2.40 0.56
CA HIS A 160 -12.59 -2.80 1.72
C HIS A 160 -11.74 -3.11 2.98
N ASP A 161 -10.51 -3.60 2.83
CA ASP A 161 -9.59 -3.86 3.95
C ASP A 161 -9.19 -2.56 4.66
N ILE A 162 -9.02 -1.46 3.92
CA ILE A 162 -8.78 -0.12 4.51
C ILE A 162 -10.04 0.37 5.23
N VAL A 163 -11.18 0.26 4.55
CA VAL A 163 -12.45 0.84 5.01
C VAL A 163 -12.97 0.12 6.25
N GLN A 164 -12.77 -1.20 6.36
CA GLN A 164 -13.18 -1.96 7.54
C GLN A 164 -12.43 -1.50 8.80
N VAL A 165 -11.15 -1.11 8.70
CA VAL A 165 -10.38 -0.60 9.85
C VAL A 165 -10.99 0.71 10.34
N LEU A 166 -11.31 1.63 9.42
CA LEU A 166 -11.97 2.89 9.75
C LEU A 166 -13.36 2.66 10.34
N LEU A 167 -14.13 1.73 9.80
CA LEU A 167 -15.45 1.39 10.31
C LEU A 167 -15.38 0.83 11.73
N LEU A 168 -14.42 -0.06 12.01
CA LEU A 168 -14.27 -0.66 13.34
C LEU A 168 -13.87 0.36 14.40
N VAL A 169 -12.95 1.27 14.07
CA VAL A 169 -12.51 2.32 15.00
C VAL A 169 -13.55 3.43 15.14
N LEU A 170 -14.02 4.00 14.03
CA LEU A 170 -14.83 5.23 14.03
C LEU A 170 -16.33 4.98 14.15
N GLY A 171 -16.79 3.78 13.80
CA GLY A 171 -18.21 3.49 13.61
C GLY A 171 -18.80 4.22 12.40
N GLU A 172 -20.03 3.85 12.05
CA GLU A 172 -20.70 4.25 10.79
C GLU A 172 -20.75 5.77 10.58
N LYS A 173 -21.14 6.55 11.62
CA LYS A 173 -21.35 8.00 11.52
C LYS A 173 -20.06 8.80 11.29
N LYS A 174 -18.95 8.39 11.89
CA LYS A 174 -17.67 9.11 11.78
C LYS A 174 -16.78 8.55 10.66
N ALA A 175 -17.01 7.30 10.25
CA ALA A 175 -16.21 6.67 9.20
C ALA A 175 -16.45 7.28 7.82
N LEU A 176 -17.68 7.68 7.46
CA LEU A 176 -17.99 8.20 6.13
C LEU A 176 -17.06 9.34 5.65
N PRO A 177 -16.92 10.45 6.38
CA PRO A 177 -16.02 11.51 5.95
C PRO A 177 -14.53 11.09 6.04
N ALA A 178 -14.16 10.23 6.98
CA ALA A 178 -12.79 9.72 7.08
C ALA A 178 -12.40 8.87 5.87
N VAL A 179 -13.32 8.03 5.40
CA VAL A 179 -13.13 7.19 4.21
C VAL A 179 -13.03 8.07 2.96
N ALA A 180 -13.90 9.07 2.81
CA ALA A 180 -13.81 10.04 1.71
C ALA A 180 -12.44 10.74 1.68
N GLN A 181 -11.96 11.23 2.84
CA GLN A 181 -10.65 11.89 2.95
C GLN A 181 -9.50 10.97 2.54
N ILE A 182 -9.48 9.75 3.05
CA ILE A 182 -8.43 8.79 2.70
C ILE A 182 -8.46 8.49 1.20
N SER A 183 -9.64 8.25 0.63
CA SER A 183 -9.81 8.01 -0.81
C SER A 183 -9.31 9.15 -1.68
N LEU A 184 -9.58 10.40 -1.31
CA LEU A 184 -9.26 11.58 -2.15
C LEU A 184 -7.83 12.08 -1.98
N PHE A 185 -7.29 11.97 -0.77
CA PHE A 185 -6.03 12.64 -0.42
C PHE A 185 -4.91 11.68 -0.04
N ARG A 186 -5.19 10.39 0.17
CA ARG A 186 -4.17 9.45 0.62
C ARG A 186 -3.94 8.29 -0.33
N ILE A 187 -5.01 7.78 -0.93
CA ILE A 187 -4.96 6.61 -1.84
C ILE A 187 -5.57 6.89 -3.23
N ARG A 188 -5.83 8.15 -3.59
CA ARG A 188 -6.44 8.52 -4.89
C ARG A 188 -5.74 7.88 -6.08
N ASP A 189 -4.41 7.84 -6.05
CA ASP A 189 -3.59 7.24 -7.11
C ASP A 189 -3.86 5.73 -7.32
N TYR A 190 -4.37 5.04 -6.30
CA TYR A 190 -4.78 3.63 -6.36
C TYR A 190 -6.21 3.45 -6.85
N MET A 191 -7.02 4.50 -6.80
CA MET A 191 -8.40 4.54 -7.28
C MET A 191 -8.53 5.15 -8.68
N LEU A 192 -7.41 5.26 -9.41
CA LEU A 192 -7.42 5.65 -10.82
C LEU A 192 -7.85 4.46 -11.69
N PRO A 193 -8.25 4.68 -12.96
CA PRO A 193 -8.64 3.61 -13.88
C PRO A 193 -7.55 2.57 -14.20
N SER A 194 -6.32 2.78 -13.69
CA SER A 194 -5.18 1.89 -13.84
C SER A 194 -4.34 1.94 -12.57
N LEU A 195 -3.84 0.78 -12.12
CA LEU A 195 -2.90 0.68 -11.00
C LEU A 195 -1.43 1.01 -11.37
N SER A 196 -1.16 1.45 -12.59
CA SER A 196 0.20 1.85 -12.99
C SER A 196 0.83 2.96 -12.12
N PRO A 197 0.10 3.93 -11.54
CA PRO A 197 0.65 4.84 -10.52
C PRO A 197 1.12 4.12 -9.26
N ALA A 198 0.37 3.12 -8.78
CA ALA A 198 0.79 2.31 -7.64
C ALA A 198 2.16 1.67 -7.90
N VAL A 199 2.36 1.12 -9.11
CA VAL A 199 3.65 0.56 -9.52
C VAL A 199 4.76 1.63 -9.50
N LYS A 200 4.49 2.87 -9.92
CA LYS A 200 5.47 3.98 -9.80
C LYS A 200 5.84 4.26 -8.34
N HIS A 201 4.89 4.16 -7.40
CA HIS A 201 5.17 4.30 -5.96
C HIS A 201 6.14 3.21 -5.46
N LEU A 202 5.96 1.97 -5.91
CA LEU A 202 6.82 0.84 -5.49
C LEU A 202 8.28 1.03 -5.90
N HIS A 203 8.57 1.75 -6.99
CA HIS A 203 9.93 2.05 -7.43
C HIS A 203 10.67 3.03 -6.51
N LEU A 204 10.00 3.64 -5.53
CA LEU A 204 10.67 4.37 -4.46
C LEU A 204 11.37 3.41 -3.48
N ILE A 205 10.88 2.18 -3.31
CA ILE A 205 11.46 1.18 -2.39
C ILE A 205 12.92 0.89 -2.72
N PRO A 206 13.29 0.44 -3.94
CA PRO A 206 14.70 0.20 -4.27
C PRO A 206 15.55 1.48 -4.18
N ALA A 207 14.99 2.66 -4.51
CA ALA A 207 15.70 3.93 -4.38
C ALA A 207 16.00 4.30 -2.92
N ILE A 208 15.09 3.99 -1.98
CA ILE A 208 15.31 4.18 -0.53
C ILE A 208 16.35 3.18 0.00
N ILE A 209 16.32 1.93 -0.47
CA ILE A 209 17.30 0.91 -0.05
C ILE A 209 18.70 1.32 -0.53
N GLU A 210 18.83 1.83 -1.76
CA GLU A 210 20.11 2.29 -2.34
C GLU A 210 20.80 3.35 -1.47
N THR A 211 20.06 4.28 -0.86
CA THR A 211 20.64 5.33 -0.01
C THR A 211 21.21 4.81 1.30
N THR A 212 20.83 3.60 1.72
CA THR A 212 21.10 3.07 3.06
C THR A 212 22.00 1.84 3.00
N ASP A 213 21.79 0.94 2.03
CA ASP A 213 22.47 -0.35 1.95
C ASP A 213 22.68 -0.79 0.49
N SER A 214 23.86 -0.45 -0.04
CA SER A 214 24.24 -0.79 -1.43
C SER A 214 24.44 -2.29 -1.69
N GLU A 215 24.67 -3.10 -0.65
CA GLU A 215 24.81 -4.54 -0.77
C GLU A 215 23.44 -5.18 -0.97
N LEU A 216 22.48 -4.86 -0.10
CA LEU A 216 21.11 -5.32 -0.22
C LEU A 216 20.44 -4.80 -1.50
N TRP A 217 20.69 -3.53 -1.87
CA TRP A 217 20.17 -2.98 -3.11
C TRP A 217 20.64 -3.76 -4.35
N ARG A 218 21.94 -4.09 -4.44
CA ARG A 218 22.47 -4.91 -5.55
C ARG A 218 21.85 -6.29 -5.57
N HIS A 219 21.74 -6.92 -4.41
CA HIS A 219 21.18 -8.26 -4.26
C HIS A 219 19.72 -8.32 -4.73
N LEU A 220 18.95 -7.26 -4.48
CA LEU A 220 17.55 -7.14 -4.92
C LEU A 220 17.40 -6.59 -6.36
N GLY A 221 18.49 -6.22 -7.04
CA GLY A 221 18.46 -5.42 -8.26
C GLY A 221 17.73 -6.07 -9.45
N ASN A 222 17.61 -7.40 -9.45
CA ASN A 222 16.90 -8.14 -10.50
C ASN A 222 15.40 -8.33 -10.23
N ILE A 223 14.90 -7.88 -9.06
CA ILE A 223 13.53 -8.11 -8.62
C ILE A 223 12.72 -6.84 -8.76
N GLN A 224 11.64 -6.92 -9.53
CA GLN A 224 10.68 -5.83 -9.61
C GLN A 224 9.90 -5.73 -8.29
N PRO A 225 9.64 -4.52 -7.77
CA PRO A 225 9.11 -4.32 -6.42
C PRO A 225 7.60 -4.66 -6.27
N PHE A 226 7.05 -5.52 -7.12
CA PHE A 226 5.64 -5.95 -7.08
C PHE A 226 5.28 -6.72 -5.81
N PHE A 227 6.26 -7.33 -5.13
CA PHE A 227 6.09 -7.96 -3.82
C PHE A 227 5.46 -7.03 -2.78
N ALA A 228 5.65 -5.71 -2.91
CA ALA A 228 5.14 -4.71 -1.97
C ALA A 228 3.75 -4.18 -2.33
N LEU A 229 3.19 -4.58 -3.49
CA LEU A 229 1.95 -4.00 -4.00
C LEU A 229 0.79 -4.24 -3.04
N ALA A 230 0.53 -5.49 -2.63
CA ALA A 230 -0.61 -5.81 -1.78
C ALA A 230 -0.59 -5.03 -0.45
N ALA A 231 0.56 -5.05 0.24
CA ALA A 231 0.75 -4.34 1.50
C ALA A 231 0.56 -2.83 1.34
N THR A 232 1.22 -2.19 0.39
CA THR A 232 1.16 -0.73 0.25
C THR A 232 -0.17 -0.23 -0.30
N LEU A 233 -0.80 -1.00 -1.20
CA LEU A 233 -2.11 -0.73 -1.79
C LEU A 233 -3.22 -0.73 -0.73
N THR A 234 -3.16 -1.67 0.22
CA THR A 234 -4.16 -1.85 1.28
C THR A 234 -3.77 -1.19 2.60
N LEU A 235 -2.73 -0.34 2.60
CA LEU A 235 -2.15 0.25 3.83
C LEU A 235 -1.90 -0.80 4.92
N TYR A 236 -1.42 -1.98 4.50
CA TYR A 236 -1.11 -3.16 5.31
C TYR A 236 -2.31 -3.84 5.97
N ALA A 237 -3.53 -3.35 5.74
CA ALA A 237 -4.73 -3.88 6.38
C ALA A 237 -5.07 -5.31 5.94
N HIS A 238 -4.63 -5.70 4.75
CA HIS A 238 -4.77 -7.06 4.24
C HIS A 238 -3.83 -8.06 4.93
N ASP A 239 -2.59 -7.65 5.21
CA ASP A 239 -1.53 -8.53 5.69
C ASP A 239 -1.44 -8.61 7.23
N ILE A 240 -1.83 -7.55 7.94
CA ILE A 240 -1.83 -7.51 9.41
C ILE A 240 -3.14 -8.12 9.94
N GLN A 241 -3.01 -9.25 10.61
CA GLN A 241 -4.15 -10.04 11.11
C GLN A 241 -4.60 -9.65 12.53
N GLU A 242 -3.75 -8.93 13.28
CA GLU A 242 -4.02 -8.46 14.63
C GLU A 242 -4.68 -7.07 14.59
N TYR A 243 -5.90 -6.93 15.12
CA TYR A 243 -6.63 -5.64 15.12
C TYR A 243 -5.87 -4.52 15.82
N SER A 244 -5.27 -4.82 16.97
CA SER A 244 -4.47 -3.88 17.76
C SER A 244 -3.30 -3.32 16.94
N ASN A 245 -2.62 -4.18 16.18
CA ASN A 245 -1.50 -3.80 15.33
C ASN A 245 -1.94 -2.94 14.14
N ILE A 246 -3.03 -3.29 13.45
CA ILE A 246 -3.48 -2.48 12.30
C ILE A 246 -4.04 -1.12 12.74
N ALA A 247 -4.77 -1.06 13.86
CA ALA A 247 -5.22 0.22 14.43
C ALA A 247 -4.02 1.09 14.87
N ARG A 248 -3.02 0.48 15.53
CA ARG A 248 -1.75 1.14 15.89
C ARG A 248 -1.00 1.67 14.66
N LEU A 249 -0.97 0.91 13.58
CA LEU A 249 -0.32 1.33 12.35
C LEU A 249 -1.07 2.49 11.69
N PHE A 250 -2.41 2.46 11.69
CA PHE A 250 -3.21 3.56 11.18
C PHE A 250 -3.01 4.84 11.99
N ASP A 251 -2.78 4.78 13.31
CA ASP A 251 -2.38 5.96 14.09
C ASP A 251 -1.20 6.68 13.43
N PHE A 252 -0.12 5.94 13.13
CA PHE A 252 1.08 6.49 12.50
C PHE A 252 0.85 6.94 11.07
N LEU A 253 0.17 6.12 10.26
CA LEU A 253 -0.07 6.43 8.86
C LEU A 253 -0.92 7.71 8.73
N LEU A 254 -2.04 7.81 9.45
CA LEU A 254 -2.92 8.98 9.38
C LEU A 254 -2.25 10.28 9.88
N ALA A 255 -1.23 10.16 10.73
CA ALA A 255 -0.45 11.29 11.23
C ALA A 255 0.64 11.80 10.27
N ARG A 256 0.92 11.11 9.17
CA ARG A 256 2.08 11.36 8.30
C ARG A 256 1.72 11.39 6.82
N GLU A 257 2.59 11.99 6.02
CA GLU A 257 2.40 12.08 4.56
C GLU A 257 2.28 10.69 3.90
N PRO A 258 1.50 10.55 2.81
CA PRO A 258 1.16 9.24 2.24
C PRO A 258 2.37 8.38 1.86
N VAL A 259 3.49 8.99 1.43
CA VAL A 259 4.70 8.26 1.01
C VAL A 259 5.34 7.49 2.16
N VAL A 260 5.05 7.84 3.42
CA VAL A 260 5.59 7.15 4.59
C VAL A 260 5.15 5.68 4.64
N ALA A 261 4.03 5.30 4.03
CA ALA A 261 3.67 3.90 3.84
C ALA A 261 4.72 3.12 3.02
N ILE A 262 5.37 3.77 2.05
CA ILE A 262 6.44 3.16 1.25
C ILE A 262 7.74 3.06 2.06
N TYR A 263 8.05 4.08 2.85
CA TYR A 263 9.21 4.06 3.76
C TYR A 263 9.08 2.99 4.83
N LEU A 264 7.87 2.73 5.33
CA LEU A 264 7.61 1.64 6.25
C LEU A 264 7.94 0.28 5.62
N PHE A 265 7.57 0.07 4.35
CA PHE A 265 7.92 -1.17 3.65
C PHE A 265 9.43 -1.32 3.49
N ALA A 266 10.11 -0.24 3.09
CA ALA A 266 11.57 -0.22 2.97
C ALA A 266 12.25 -0.51 4.32
N ALA A 267 11.75 0.05 5.42
CA ALA A 267 12.26 -0.22 6.77
C ALA A 267 12.10 -1.70 7.18
N MET A 268 10.98 -2.35 6.82
CA MET A 268 10.76 -3.78 7.04
C MET A 268 11.70 -4.68 6.21
N ILE A 269 12.06 -4.24 5.00
CA ILE A 269 13.07 -4.93 4.18
C ILE A 269 14.45 -4.79 4.83
N LEU A 270 14.84 -3.57 5.20
CA LEU A 270 16.15 -3.29 5.81
C LEU A 270 16.35 -4.05 7.13
N SER A 271 15.31 -4.18 7.96
CA SER A 271 15.39 -4.97 9.20
C SER A 271 15.63 -6.47 8.97
N ARG A 272 15.27 -6.97 7.79
CA ARG A 272 15.44 -8.38 7.39
C ARG A 272 16.66 -8.61 6.50
N LYS A 273 17.60 -7.66 6.41
CA LYS A 273 18.81 -7.76 5.58
C LYS A 273 19.50 -9.12 5.67
N LYS A 274 19.74 -9.63 6.89
CA LYS A 274 20.46 -10.89 7.11
C LYS A 274 19.75 -12.10 6.52
N GLU A 275 18.42 -12.13 6.61
CA GLU A 275 17.59 -13.18 6.03
C GLU A 275 17.64 -13.11 4.50
N LEU A 276 17.44 -11.91 3.95
CA LEU A 276 17.41 -11.69 2.50
C LEU A 276 18.74 -12.01 1.83
N LEU A 277 19.87 -11.56 2.39
CA LEU A 277 21.20 -11.88 1.86
C LEU A 277 21.59 -13.37 2.03
N GLY A 278 20.85 -14.12 2.84
CA GLY A 278 21.02 -15.57 2.96
C GLY A 278 20.39 -16.35 1.80
N ILE A 279 19.52 -15.70 1.01
CA ILE A 279 18.88 -16.33 -0.16
C ILE A 279 19.80 -16.13 -1.38
N PRO A 280 20.13 -17.18 -2.15
CA PRO A 280 20.97 -17.05 -3.33
C PRO A 280 20.37 -16.14 -4.43
N GLU A 281 21.23 -15.42 -5.17
CA GLU A 281 20.81 -14.52 -6.25
C GLU A 281 20.19 -15.24 -7.46
N ASP A 282 20.49 -16.52 -7.63
CA ASP A 282 19.91 -17.40 -8.65
C ASP A 282 18.55 -17.97 -8.26
N GLU A 283 17.99 -17.58 -7.10
CA GLU A 283 16.64 -17.93 -6.63
C GLU A 283 15.72 -16.69 -6.48
N PRO A 284 15.46 -15.91 -7.56
CA PRO A 284 14.68 -14.68 -7.48
C PRO A 284 13.23 -14.89 -7.02
N GLU A 285 12.65 -16.08 -7.26
CA GLU A 285 11.31 -16.43 -6.80
C GLU A 285 11.24 -16.53 -5.26
N MET A 286 12.29 -17.08 -4.62
CA MET A 286 12.38 -17.20 -3.17
C MET A 286 12.56 -15.85 -2.51
N LEU A 287 13.38 -14.98 -3.09
CA LEU A 287 13.49 -13.58 -2.66
C LEU A 287 12.15 -12.85 -2.78
N HIS A 288 11.49 -12.95 -3.94
CA HIS A 288 10.18 -12.32 -4.14
C HIS A 288 9.13 -12.84 -3.14
N PHE A 289 9.08 -14.15 -2.92
CA PHE A 289 8.18 -14.76 -1.93
C PHE A 289 8.45 -14.22 -0.52
N THR A 290 9.70 -14.19 -0.09
CA THR A 290 10.10 -13.70 1.24
C THR A 290 9.76 -12.22 1.43
N LEU A 291 10.02 -11.39 0.42
CA LEU A 291 9.69 -9.97 0.41
C LEU A 291 8.19 -9.71 0.42
N SER A 292 7.38 -10.62 -0.13
CA SER A 292 5.91 -10.51 -0.13
C SER A 292 5.27 -10.77 1.22
N LYS A 293 6.03 -11.28 2.20
CA LYS A 293 5.56 -11.51 3.57
C LYS A 293 6.03 -10.40 4.50
N LEU A 294 5.19 -10.01 5.45
CA LEU A 294 5.60 -9.13 6.54
C LEU A 294 6.55 -9.87 7.49
N PRO A 295 7.43 -9.15 8.21
CA PRO A 295 8.27 -9.74 9.25
C PRO A 295 7.42 -10.48 10.30
N ASN A 296 7.92 -11.64 10.75
CA ASN A 296 7.31 -12.41 11.83
C ASN A 296 8.41 -12.87 12.81
N PRO A 297 8.42 -12.39 14.08
CA PRO A 297 7.44 -11.49 14.70
C PRO A 297 7.47 -10.07 14.11
N LEU A 298 6.32 -9.41 14.13
CA LEU A 298 6.17 -8.03 13.65
C LEU A 298 6.44 -7.04 14.78
N ASP A 299 7.65 -6.47 14.83
CA ASP A 299 8.00 -5.36 15.74
C ASP A 299 7.50 -4.04 15.15
N LEU A 300 6.19 -3.79 15.28
CA LEU A 300 5.55 -2.66 14.62
C LEU A 300 6.12 -1.30 15.08
N ASP A 301 6.31 -1.10 16.37
CA ASP A 301 6.86 0.16 16.90
C ASP A 301 8.32 0.36 16.46
N GLY A 302 9.14 -0.69 16.44
CA GLY A 302 10.49 -0.63 15.90
C GLY A 302 10.52 -0.29 14.40
N HIS A 303 9.62 -0.88 13.60
CA HIS A 303 9.51 -0.55 12.17
C HIS A 303 9.03 0.89 11.94
N ILE A 304 8.08 1.40 12.73
CA ILE A 304 7.62 2.79 12.67
C ILE A 304 8.75 3.77 12.99
N GLN A 305 9.55 3.48 14.03
CA GLN A 305 10.71 4.29 14.40
C GLN A 305 11.76 4.29 13.28
N ASN A 306 12.09 3.12 12.74
CA ASN A 306 13.03 2.98 11.63
C ASN A 306 12.54 3.69 10.37
N ALA A 307 11.25 3.58 10.03
CA ALA A 307 10.65 4.28 8.89
C ALA A 307 10.69 5.81 9.08
N THR A 308 10.40 6.30 10.28
CA THR A 308 10.49 7.73 10.60
C THR A 308 11.91 8.26 10.47
N LYS A 309 12.89 7.51 10.96
CA LYS A 309 14.32 7.84 10.80
C LYS A 309 14.73 7.82 9.33
N LEU A 310 14.39 6.77 8.60
CA LEU A 310 14.69 6.59 7.18
C LEU A 310 14.12 7.74 6.33
N PHE A 311 12.87 8.14 6.61
CA PHE A 311 12.22 9.28 5.96
C PHE A 311 12.93 10.60 6.24
N LYS A 312 13.34 10.82 7.50
CA LYS A 312 14.04 12.05 7.91
C LYS A 312 15.43 12.15 7.28
N ASP A 313 16.17 11.05 7.30
CA ASP A 313 17.56 11.02 6.84
C ASP A 313 17.65 11.00 5.30
N HIS A 314 16.63 10.41 4.63
CA HIS A 314 16.55 10.27 3.18
C HIS A 314 15.16 10.66 2.64
N PRO A 315 14.79 11.95 2.69
CA PRO A 315 13.47 12.39 2.21
C PRO A 315 13.29 12.13 0.71
N PRO A 316 12.04 12.07 0.19
CA PRO A 316 11.76 11.72 -1.20
C PRO A 316 12.57 12.52 -2.23
N GLU A 317 12.76 13.82 -1.98
CA GLU A 317 13.53 14.72 -2.85
C GLU A 317 15.01 14.34 -3.01
N SER A 318 15.56 13.64 -2.02
CA SER A 318 16.97 13.23 -1.98
C SER A 318 17.22 11.87 -2.64
N LEU A 319 16.17 11.15 -3.04
CA LEU A 319 16.30 9.79 -3.57
C LEU A 319 17.06 9.77 -4.90
N PRO A 320 17.91 8.76 -5.13
CA PRO A 320 18.80 8.67 -6.28
C PRO A 320 18.03 8.46 -7.59
N LEU A 321 18.75 8.58 -8.71
CA LEU A 321 18.27 8.32 -10.07
C LEU A 321 17.02 9.11 -10.47
N GLY A 322 16.70 10.19 -9.75
CA GLY A 322 15.49 10.95 -9.96
C GLY A 322 14.22 10.14 -9.69
N ALA A 323 14.24 9.14 -8.81
CA ALA A 323 13.08 8.32 -8.48
C ALA A 323 11.84 9.18 -8.16
N TRP A 324 12.01 10.25 -7.38
CA TRP A 324 10.94 11.19 -7.07
C TRP A 324 10.43 12.02 -8.25
N LYS A 325 11.28 12.26 -9.27
CA LYS A 325 10.87 12.98 -10.49
C LYS A 325 9.92 12.13 -11.35
N HIS A 326 9.98 10.81 -11.23
CA HIS A 326 9.09 9.89 -11.96
C HIS A 326 7.67 9.83 -11.37
N ILE A 327 7.50 10.26 -10.11
CA ILE A 327 6.18 10.44 -9.51
C ILE A 327 5.51 11.66 -10.15
N PRO A 328 4.29 11.54 -10.73
CA PRO A 328 3.58 12.69 -11.31
C PRO A 328 3.36 13.82 -10.30
N TRP A 329 3.45 15.07 -10.74
CA TRP A 329 3.21 16.24 -9.88
C TRP A 329 1.81 16.23 -9.25
N CYS A 330 0.83 15.62 -9.93
CA CYS A 330 -0.55 15.48 -9.47
C CYS A 330 -0.81 14.24 -8.60
N SER A 331 0.22 13.43 -8.30
CA SER A 331 0.11 12.28 -7.40
C SER A 331 -0.21 12.72 -5.97
N VAL A 332 -0.97 11.92 -5.22
CA VAL A 332 -1.17 12.12 -3.76
C VAL A 332 0.13 12.17 -2.98
N LEU A 333 1.18 11.47 -3.45
CA LEU A 333 2.49 11.53 -2.79
C LEU A 333 3.10 12.94 -2.84
N LYS A 334 2.76 13.75 -3.85
CA LYS A 334 3.24 15.13 -4.00
C LYS A 334 2.26 16.18 -3.53
N THR A 335 0.97 15.88 -3.62
CA THR A 335 -0.10 16.86 -3.36
C THR A 335 -0.62 16.82 -1.94
N SER A 336 -0.40 15.73 -1.19
CA SER A 336 -0.87 15.57 0.19
C SER A 336 0.28 15.43 1.18
N ARG A 337 1.36 16.21 0.98
CA ARG A 337 2.58 16.13 1.79
C ARG A 337 2.48 16.84 3.12
N ASP A 338 1.77 17.96 3.16
CA ASP A 338 1.52 18.66 4.40
C ASP A 338 0.27 18.07 5.06
N PRO A 339 0.39 17.29 6.16
CA PRO A 339 -0.77 16.80 6.90
C PRO A 339 -1.51 17.93 7.63
N TYR A 340 -0.92 19.12 7.72
CA TYR A 340 -1.49 20.28 8.38
C TYR A 340 -2.33 21.15 7.45
N GLN A 341 -2.11 21.06 6.13
CA GLN A 341 -2.83 21.81 5.11
C GLN A 341 -4.26 21.26 4.91
N GLU A 342 -5.23 22.17 4.80
CA GLU A 342 -6.58 21.82 4.37
C GLU A 342 -6.61 21.77 2.83
N TYR A 343 -7.18 20.69 2.29
CA TYR A 343 -7.32 20.48 0.86
C TYR A 343 -8.80 20.49 0.48
N ALA A 344 -9.13 21.22 -0.58
CA ALA A 344 -10.48 21.24 -1.12
C ALA A 344 -10.78 19.94 -1.87
N VAL A 345 -12.02 19.49 -1.82
CA VAL A 345 -12.48 18.29 -2.55
C VAL A 345 -12.36 18.52 -4.06
N GLU A 346 -12.64 19.73 -4.53
CA GLU A 346 -12.53 20.15 -5.92
C GLU A 346 -11.09 20.01 -6.44
N ASP A 347 -10.10 20.29 -5.59
CA ASP A 347 -8.68 20.11 -5.92
C ASP A 347 -8.37 18.62 -6.13
N ALA A 348 -8.87 17.74 -5.26
CA ALA A 348 -8.68 16.29 -5.43
C ALA A 348 -9.33 15.78 -6.72
N VAL A 349 -10.54 16.25 -7.06
CA VAL A 349 -11.22 15.92 -8.32
C VAL A 349 -10.42 16.42 -9.52
N TYR A 350 -9.92 17.65 -9.48
CA TYR A 350 -9.07 18.21 -10.52
C TYR A 350 -7.78 17.40 -10.71
N LEU A 351 -7.08 17.08 -9.62
CA LEU A 351 -5.84 16.30 -9.63
C LEU A 351 -6.08 14.88 -10.16
N PHE A 352 -7.21 14.25 -9.81
CA PHE A 352 -7.64 12.97 -10.35
C PHE A 352 -7.76 13.02 -11.88
N ASP A 353 -8.45 14.02 -12.43
CA ASP A 353 -8.64 14.17 -13.87
C ASP A 353 -7.30 14.43 -14.59
N GLN A 354 -6.45 15.28 -14.03
CA GLN A 354 -5.11 15.53 -14.58
C GLN A 354 -4.28 14.24 -14.65
N GLN A 355 -4.26 13.46 -13.57
CA GLN A 355 -3.52 12.20 -13.54
C GLN A 355 -4.12 11.16 -14.50
N THR A 356 -5.45 11.07 -14.58
CA THR A 356 -6.15 10.20 -15.53
C THR A 356 -5.81 10.56 -16.98
N ARG A 357 -5.75 11.86 -17.32
CA ARG A 357 -5.34 12.33 -18.66
C ARG A 357 -3.90 11.94 -18.98
N GLN A 358 -2.99 12.09 -18.01
CA GLN A 358 -1.60 11.68 -18.16
C GLN A 358 -1.50 10.17 -18.41
N LEU A 359 -2.25 9.34 -17.67
CA LEU A 359 -2.28 7.90 -17.85
C LEU A 359 -2.75 7.50 -19.26
N ARG A 360 -3.85 8.07 -19.73
CA ARG A 360 -4.35 7.83 -21.10
C ARG A 360 -3.33 8.22 -22.16
N TYR A 361 -2.58 9.30 -21.95
CA TYR A 361 -1.51 9.72 -22.86
C TYR A 361 -0.34 8.72 -22.86
N GLU A 362 0.12 8.30 -21.68
CA GLU A 362 1.19 7.30 -21.53
C GLU A 362 0.81 5.96 -22.17
N GLU A 363 -0.42 5.50 -21.98
CA GLU A 363 -0.94 4.26 -22.55
C GLU A 363 -1.03 4.33 -24.08
N ARG A 364 -1.59 5.41 -24.64
CA ARG A 364 -1.63 5.62 -26.11
C ARG A 364 -0.24 5.68 -26.70
N LYS A 365 0.71 6.35 -26.03
CA LYS A 365 2.10 6.42 -26.48
C LYS A 365 2.73 5.03 -26.49
N LYS A 366 2.51 4.22 -25.44
CA LYS A 366 2.98 2.83 -25.38
C LYS A 366 2.37 1.99 -26.50
N GLN A 367 1.05 2.04 -26.69
CA GLN A 367 0.37 1.33 -27.77
C GLN A 367 0.90 1.73 -29.16
N ALA A 368 1.16 3.03 -29.39
CA ALA A 368 1.75 3.50 -30.64
C ALA A 368 3.19 2.99 -30.84
N LEU A 369 4.01 2.96 -29.78
CA LEU A 369 5.36 2.39 -29.83
C LEU A 369 5.33 0.88 -30.09
N ASP A 370 4.45 0.13 -29.41
CA ASP A 370 4.28 -1.31 -29.60
C ASP A 370 3.78 -1.63 -31.02
N PHE A 371 2.87 -0.79 -31.56
CA PHE A 371 2.43 -0.87 -32.94
C PHE A 371 3.59 -0.61 -33.92
N MET A 372 4.36 0.46 -33.71
CA MET A 372 5.55 0.76 -34.53
C MET A 372 6.59 -0.36 -34.48
N TRP A 373 6.81 -0.94 -33.30
CA TRP A 373 7.76 -2.02 -33.11
C TRP A 373 7.33 -3.31 -33.81
N SER A 374 6.06 -3.70 -33.63
CA SER A 374 5.47 -4.86 -34.32
C SER A 374 5.46 -4.68 -35.85
N HIS A 375 5.30 -3.44 -36.34
CA HIS A 375 5.28 -3.11 -37.76
C HIS A 375 6.60 -2.51 -38.29
N ARG A 376 7.72 -2.67 -37.57
CA ARG A 376 8.99 -1.99 -37.89
C ARG A 376 9.50 -2.18 -39.32
N ARG A 377 9.22 -3.34 -39.94
CA ARG A 377 9.60 -3.63 -41.33
C ARG A 377 8.76 -2.82 -42.33
N SER A 378 7.45 -2.74 -42.10
CA SER A 378 6.51 -2.01 -42.95
C SER A 378 6.59 -0.49 -42.74
N VAL A 379 6.73 -0.05 -41.49
CA VAL A 379 6.95 1.38 -41.18
C VAL A 379 8.31 1.83 -41.72
N GLY A 380 9.34 0.98 -41.59
CA GLY A 380 10.66 1.26 -42.16
C GLY A 380 10.64 1.38 -43.69
N SER A 381 9.88 0.53 -44.40
CA SER A 381 9.76 0.62 -45.85
C SER A 381 8.99 1.86 -46.31
N VAL A 382 7.92 2.25 -45.61
CA VAL A 382 7.19 3.51 -45.88
C VAL A 382 8.08 4.73 -45.62
N ALA A 383 8.80 4.76 -44.49
CA ALA A 383 9.73 5.85 -44.18
C ALA A 383 10.86 5.97 -45.21
N LEU A 384 11.41 4.83 -45.65
CA LEU A 384 12.41 4.77 -46.72
C LEU A 384 11.83 5.31 -48.04
N ALA A 385 10.60 4.93 -48.41
CA ALA A 385 9.95 5.42 -49.62
C ALA A 385 9.74 6.95 -49.58
N ILE A 386 9.34 7.50 -48.43
CA ILE A 386 9.21 8.96 -48.24
C ILE A 386 10.58 9.65 -48.38
N LEU A 387 11.63 9.10 -47.75
CA LEU A 387 12.99 9.62 -47.87
C LEU A 387 13.51 9.60 -49.31
N VAL A 388 13.30 8.48 -50.03
CA VAL A 388 13.67 8.35 -51.45
C VAL A 388 12.90 9.36 -52.30
N GLY A 389 11.60 9.54 -52.06
CA GLY A 389 10.78 10.54 -52.72
C GLY A 389 11.29 11.96 -52.50
N ALA A 390 11.57 12.32 -51.24
CA ALA A 390 12.12 13.62 -50.87
C ALA A 390 13.51 13.86 -51.48
N ALA A 391 14.40 12.87 -51.43
CA ALA A 391 15.73 12.92 -52.03
C ALA A 391 15.65 13.08 -53.56
N SER A 392 14.73 12.37 -54.21
CA SER A 392 14.51 12.47 -55.66
C SER A 392 14.03 13.88 -56.05
N ILE A 393 13.12 14.48 -55.28
CA ILE A 393 12.67 15.86 -55.50
C ILE A 393 13.82 16.87 -55.27
N TYR A 394 14.64 16.65 -54.23
CA TYR A 394 15.77 17.52 -53.93
C TYR A 394 16.86 17.47 -55.01
N LEU A 395 17.23 16.26 -55.45
CA LEU A 395 18.17 16.07 -56.56
C LEU A 395 17.65 16.78 -57.82
N ARG A 396 16.35 16.66 -58.10
CA ARG A 396 15.70 17.30 -59.25
C ARG A 396 15.71 18.81 -59.19
N LYS A 397 15.48 19.38 -58.01
CA LYS A 397 15.60 20.82 -57.80
C LYS A 397 17.04 21.33 -57.92
N LYS A 398 18.05 20.50 -57.65
CA LYS A 398 19.48 20.86 -57.80
C LYS A 398 20.10 20.48 -59.15
N GLY A 399 19.34 19.88 -60.06
CA GLY A 399 19.82 19.50 -61.39
C GLY A 399 20.88 18.39 -61.40
N LEU A 400 20.98 17.61 -60.31
CA LEU A 400 21.98 16.54 -60.16
C LEU A 400 21.55 15.22 -60.84
N ASP A 401 20.30 15.12 -61.28
CA ASP A 401 19.68 13.92 -61.87
C ASP A 401 20.41 13.47 -63.13
N ASN A 402 20.78 14.42 -63.99
CA ASN A 402 21.45 14.17 -65.25
C ASN A 402 22.87 13.62 -65.05
N ALA A 403 23.57 14.07 -63.99
CA ALA A 403 24.89 13.57 -63.66
C ALA A 403 24.83 12.10 -63.19
N ILE A 404 23.85 11.75 -62.35
CA ILE A 404 23.67 10.39 -61.82
C ILE A 404 23.24 9.42 -62.93
N LEU A 405 22.30 9.81 -63.80
CA LEU A 405 21.89 9.01 -64.97
C LEU A 405 23.06 8.75 -65.93
N SER A 406 23.91 9.76 -66.15
CA SER A 406 25.10 9.62 -67.01
C SER A 406 26.14 8.66 -66.42
N TYR A 407 26.29 8.64 -65.09
CA TYR A 407 27.21 7.75 -64.38
C TYR A 407 26.70 6.30 -64.37
N ALA A 408 25.41 6.09 -64.08
CA ALA A 408 24.77 4.79 -64.13
C ALA A 408 24.85 4.15 -65.53
N ALA A 409 24.61 4.94 -66.58
CA ALA A 409 24.75 4.48 -67.97
C ALA A 409 26.20 4.07 -68.32
N ARG A 410 27.21 4.75 -67.77
CA ARG A 410 28.62 4.37 -67.96
C ARG A 410 28.96 3.06 -67.25
N VAL A 411 28.51 2.87 -66.01
CA VAL A 411 28.73 1.63 -65.25
C VAL A 411 28.03 0.44 -65.91
N GLN A 412 26.79 0.61 -66.38
CA GLN A 412 26.07 -0.44 -67.10
C GLN A 412 26.76 -0.85 -68.40
N LYS A 413 27.41 0.11 -69.09
CA LYS A 413 28.25 -0.16 -70.26
C LYS A 413 29.51 -0.96 -69.92
N VAL A 414 30.14 -0.68 -68.77
CA VAL A 414 31.33 -1.41 -68.28
C VAL A 414 30.95 -2.83 -67.88
N ILE A 415 29.84 -3.03 -67.17
CA ILE A 415 29.35 -4.35 -66.77
C ILE A 415 28.99 -5.19 -68.00
N ARG A 416 28.28 -4.62 -68.99
CA ARG A 416 27.98 -5.33 -70.24
C ARG A 416 29.24 -5.73 -71.00
N ARG A 417 30.25 -4.86 -71.04
CA ARG A 417 31.56 -5.17 -71.66
C ARG A 417 32.29 -6.29 -70.94
N TRP A 418 32.22 -6.32 -69.62
CA TRP A 418 32.85 -7.35 -68.79
C TRP A 418 32.17 -8.72 -68.95
N ILE A 419 30.83 -8.75 -69.01
CA ILE A 419 30.05 -9.97 -69.27
C ILE A 419 30.33 -10.50 -70.69
N SER A 420 30.45 -9.62 -71.69
CA SER A 420 30.81 -10.03 -73.06
C SER A 420 32.26 -10.49 -73.22
N SER A 421 33.14 -10.28 -72.23
CA SER A 421 34.52 -10.79 -72.24
C SER A 421 34.69 -12.13 -71.49
N LEU A 422 33.60 -12.67 -70.95
CA LEU A 422 33.54 -13.95 -70.22
C LEU A 422 32.83 -15.07 -71.03
N GLN A 423 32.42 -14.79 -72.27
CA GLN A 423 32.07 -15.76 -73.32
C GLN A 423 33.20 -15.79 -74.34
#